data_AF-A0A212D621-F1
#
_entry.id   AF-A0A212D621-F1
#
_cell.length_a   1.000
_cell.length_b   1.000
_cell.length_c   1.000
_cell.angle_alpha   90.00
_cell.angle_beta   90.00
_cell.angle_gamma   90.00
#
_symmetry.space_group_name_H-M   'P 1'
#
loop_
_entity.id
_entity.type
_entity.pdbx_description
1 polymer ?
#
loop_
_entity_poly.entity_id
_entity_poly.type
_entity_poly.pdbx_seq_one_letter_code
_entity_poly.pdbx_strand_id
1 'polypeptide(L)'
;TTWISEILDLIYNNGNVEKCKRDAIYKRVPFMELIIPRLTNGVEDLNDMQSPRLVKTHLPVQLLPSSFWKNNCKMVYVARNAKDVAVSYYYFYQMAKMHPDPGTWEEFLDKFMTGKVAFGSWYDHVKGWWEKKKDYRILYLFYEDMK
;
A
#
# COMPACT_ATOMS: atom_id res chain seq x y z
N THR A 1 -5.21 -1.51 2.82
CA THR A 1 -3.90 -2.19 2.74
C THR A 1 -3.51 -2.90 4.02
N THR A 2 -3.63 -2.29 5.20
CA THR A 2 -3.33 -2.98 6.48
C THR A 2 -4.02 -4.34 6.61
N TRP A 3 -5.31 -4.43 6.26
CA TRP A 3 -6.06 -5.68 6.33
C TRP A 3 -5.47 -6.80 5.47
N ILE A 4 -5.14 -6.52 4.20
CA ILE A 4 -4.52 -7.53 3.33
C ILE A 4 -3.11 -7.89 3.80
N SER A 5 -2.35 -6.95 4.38
CA SER A 5 -1.04 -7.24 4.98
C SER A 5 -1.14 -8.22 6.14
N GLU A 6 -2.17 -8.08 7.00
CA GLU A 6 -2.42 -9.03 8.09
C GLU A 6 -2.84 -10.41 7.58
N ILE A 7 -3.72 -10.47 6.58
CA ILE A 7 -4.13 -11.73 5.95
C ILE A 7 -2.92 -12.45 5.37
N LEU A 8 -2.06 -11.73 4.63
CA LEU A 8 -0.86 -12.33 4.04
C LEU A 8 0.16 -12.77 5.09
N ASP A 9 0.40 -11.98 6.15
CA ASP A 9 1.30 -12.39 7.23
C ASP A 9 0.76 -13.63 7.96
N LEU A 10 -0.55 -13.74 8.15
CA LEU A 10 -1.19 -14.91 8.75
C LEU A 10 -1.04 -16.16 7.86
N ILE A 11 -1.24 -16.02 6.55
CA ILE A 11 -1.01 -17.11 5.58
C ILE A 11 0.44 -17.59 5.62
N TYR A 12 1.40 -16.64 5.63
CA TYR A 12 2.84 -16.96 5.68
C TYR A 12 3.25 -17.64 6.99
N ASN A 13 2.51 -17.40 8.06
CA ASN A 13 2.72 -18.02 9.36
C ASN A 13 1.83 -19.24 9.60
N ASN A 14 1.26 -19.85 8.54
CA ASN A 14 0.40 -21.04 8.61
C ASN A 14 -0.77 -20.90 9.61
N GLY A 15 -1.38 -19.71 9.68
CA GLY A 15 -2.48 -19.45 10.61
C GLY A 15 -2.06 -19.21 12.06
N ASN A 16 -0.75 -19.12 12.36
CA ASN A 16 -0.28 -18.89 13.72
C ASN A 16 -0.41 -17.41 14.12
N VAL A 17 -1.46 -17.12 14.89
CA VAL A 17 -1.79 -15.77 15.38
C VAL A 17 -0.70 -15.19 16.29
N GLU A 18 -0.05 -16.02 17.11
CA GLU A 18 1.00 -15.54 18.03
C GLU A 18 2.23 -15.04 17.26
N LYS A 19 2.60 -15.70 16.16
CA LYS A 19 3.64 -15.18 15.27
C LYS A 19 3.26 -13.85 14.63
N CYS A 20 1.98 -13.60 14.35
CA CYS A 20 1.51 -12.32 13.82
C CYS A 20 1.47 -11.19 14.86
N LYS A 21 1.57 -11.50 16.16
CA LYS A 21 1.66 -10.50 17.24
C LYS A 21 3.09 -10.10 17.59
N ARG A 22 4.10 -10.68 16.93
CA ARG A 22 5.54 -10.45 17.21
C ARG A 22 5.96 -8.98 17.17
N ASP A 23 5.31 -8.18 16.34
CA ASP A 23 5.57 -6.74 16.24
C ASP A 23 4.42 -6.03 15.50
N ALA A 24 4.48 -4.70 15.47
CA ALA A 24 3.58 -3.88 14.68
C ALA A 24 3.65 -4.22 13.18
N ILE A 25 2.50 -4.12 12.49
CA ILE A 25 2.37 -4.53 11.09
C ILE A 25 3.37 -3.86 10.15
N TYR A 26 3.73 -2.60 10.40
CA TYR A 26 4.66 -1.85 9.55
C TYR A 26 6.11 -2.34 9.67
N LYS A 27 6.47 -3.12 10.70
CA LYS A 27 7.77 -3.80 10.79
C LYS A 27 7.71 -5.22 10.23
N ARG A 28 6.55 -5.87 10.34
CA ARG A 28 6.33 -7.22 9.77
C ARG A 28 6.23 -7.18 8.24
N VAL A 29 5.64 -6.12 7.71
CA VAL A 29 5.46 -5.86 6.28
C VAL A 29 5.91 -4.42 5.99
N PRO A 30 7.24 -4.19 5.84
CA PRO A 30 7.78 -2.86 5.65
C PRO A 30 7.21 -2.15 4.44
N PHE A 31 7.02 -0.84 4.60
CA PHE A 31 6.54 0.03 3.54
C PHE A 31 7.74 0.55 2.74
N MET A 32 7.94 -0.02 1.55
CA MET A 32 9.19 0.10 0.78
C MET A 32 9.66 1.54 0.57
N GLU A 33 8.75 2.43 0.17
CA GLU A 33 9.07 3.83 -0.11
C GLU A 33 9.03 4.77 1.10
N LEU A 34 8.72 4.25 2.30
CA LEU A 34 8.66 5.07 3.51
C LEU A 34 10.07 5.29 4.05
N ILE A 35 10.49 6.56 4.09
CA ILE A 35 11.71 6.98 4.75
C ILE A 35 11.36 8.09 5.73
N ILE A 36 11.57 7.83 7.02
CA ILE A 36 11.45 8.84 8.08
C ILE A 36 12.84 8.98 8.70
N PRO A 37 13.52 10.13 8.52
CA PRO A 37 14.88 10.32 9.01
C PRO A 37 15.02 9.92 10.48
N ARG A 38 16.03 9.10 10.78
CA ARG A 38 16.35 8.57 12.13
C ARG A 38 15.33 7.60 12.72
N LEU A 39 14.26 7.23 12.00
CA LEU A 39 13.22 6.33 12.51
C LEU A 39 13.08 5.04 11.69
N THR A 40 12.97 5.13 10.35
CA THR A 40 12.78 3.96 9.48
C THR A 40 13.22 4.28 8.06
N ASN A 41 13.76 3.28 7.38
CA ASN A 41 14.01 3.28 5.95
C ASN A 41 13.52 1.95 5.39
N GLY A 42 12.39 1.99 4.67
CA GLY A 42 11.74 0.79 4.17
C GLY A 42 12.62 -0.10 3.29
N VAL A 43 13.61 0.46 2.59
CA VAL A 43 14.55 -0.32 1.78
C VAL A 43 15.59 -1.03 2.66
N GLU A 44 16.13 -0.35 3.66
CA GLU A 44 17.06 -0.95 4.63
C GLU A 44 16.35 -2.04 5.44
N ASP A 45 15.15 -1.76 5.95
CA ASP A 45 14.32 -2.72 6.68
C ASP A 45 14.08 -3.99 5.85
N LEU A 46 13.81 -3.86 4.54
CA LEU A 46 13.62 -5.00 3.64
C LEU A 46 14.90 -5.77 3.29
N ASN A 47 16.07 -5.12 3.37
CA ASN A 47 17.36 -5.77 3.14
C ASN A 47 17.78 -6.64 4.33
N ASP A 48 17.43 -6.22 5.55
CA ASP A 48 17.72 -6.97 6.78
C ASP A 48 16.75 -8.15 7.01
N MET A 49 15.61 -8.17 6.32
CA MET A 49 14.64 -9.26 6.41
C MET A 49 15.09 -10.53 5.70
N GLN A 50 14.95 -11.67 6.40
CA GLN A 50 15.11 -12.99 5.80
C GLN A 50 13.98 -13.30 4.81
N SER A 51 14.29 -14.14 3.83
CA SER A 51 13.28 -14.66 2.89
C SER A 51 12.43 -15.76 3.53
N PRO A 52 11.13 -15.86 3.19
CA PRO A 52 10.43 -15.05 2.19
C PRO A 52 9.89 -13.72 2.77
N ARG A 53 9.96 -12.64 1.98
CA ARG A 53 9.61 -11.27 2.42
C ARG A 53 8.22 -10.86 1.95
N LEU A 54 7.47 -10.19 2.83
CA LEU A 54 6.27 -9.43 2.48
C LEU A 54 6.64 -7.96 2.35
N VAL A 55 6.24 -7.34 1.24
CA VAL A 55 6.55 -5.94 0.91
C VAL A 55 5.24 -5.18 0.76
N LYS A 56 5.13 -4.01 1.41
CA LYS A 56 4.04 -3.07 1.19
C LYS A 56 4.52 -1.94 0.28
N THR A 57 3.68 -1.53 -0.67
CA THR A 57 3.90 -0.32 -1.47
C THR A 57 2.57 0.34 -1.87
N HIS A 58 2.61 1.65 -2.10
CA HIS A 58 1.57 2.49 -2.69
C HIS A 58 2.07 3.16 -3.98
N LEU A 59 3.23 2.73 -4.51
CA LEU A 59 3.73 3.25 -5.76
C LEU A 59 2.76 2.92 -6.91
N PRO A 60 2.51 3.88 -7.81
CA PRO A 60 1.83 3.61 -9.05
C PRO A 60 2.71 2.71 -9.91
N VAL A 61 2.08 1.95 -10.80
CA VAL A 61 2.71 0.80 -11.47
C VAL A 61 3.98 1.15 -12.27
N GLN A 62 4.04 2.37 -12.81
CA GLN A 62 5.16 2.91 -13.57
C GLN A 62 6.40 3.24 -12.71
N LEU A 63 6.23 3.38 -11.39
CA LEU A 63 7.32 3.66 -10.44
C LEU A 63 7.80 2.42 -9.69
N LEU A 64 7.15 1.25 -9.89
CA LEU A 64 7.59 0.02 -9.24
C LEU A 64 8.96 -0.42 -9.80
N PRO A 65 9.94 -0.79 -8.94
CA PRO A 65 11.26 -1.19 -9.40
C PRO A 65 11.23 -2.35 -10.41
N SER A 66 12.02 -2.25 -11.47
CA SER A 66 11.99 -3.21 -12.58
C SER A 66 12.26 -4.66 -12.17
N SER A 67 12.95 -4.87 -11.04
CA SER A 67 13.23 -6.18 -10.46
C SER A 67 11.96 -6.96 -10.10
N PHE A 68 10.88 -6.29 -9.69
CA PHE A 68 9.60 -6.93 -9.37
C PHE A 68 9.00 -7.63 -10.59
N TRP A 69 9.12 -6.98 -11.75
CA TRP A 69 8.66 -7.52 -13.03
C TRP A 69 9.58 -8.64 -13.53
N LYS A 70 10.91 -8.40 -13.52
CA LYS A 70 11.91 -9.37 -13.99
C LYS A 70 11.89 -10.68 -13.18
N ASN A 71 11.65 -10.59 -11.88
CA ASN A 71 11.62 -11.75 -10.99
C ASN A 71 10.23 -12.39 -10.88
N ASN A 72 9.25 -11.93 -11.67
CA ASN A 72 7.88 -12.44 -11.66
C ASN A 72 7.27 -12.54 -10.25
N CYS A 73 7.47 -11.48 -9.44
CA CYS A 73 6.99 -11.44 -8.06
C CYS A 73 5.47 -11.60 -8.00
N LYS A 74 4.98 -12.33 -6.99
CA LYS A 74 3.54 -12.40 -6.70
C LYS A 74 3.11 -11.09 -6.06
N MET A 75 2.01 -10.51 -6.54
CA MET A 75 1.49 -9.24 -6.03
C MET A 75 0.00 -9.36 -5.73
N VAL A 76 -0.44 -8.66 -4.69
CA VAL A 76 -1.86 -8.48 -4.38
C VAL A 76 -2.15 -6.99 -4.42
N TYR A 77 -3.04 -6.58 -5.32
CA TYR A 77 -3.51 -5.21 -5.42
C TYR A 77 -4.93 -5.14 -4.88
N VAL A 78 -5.22 -4.13 -4.05
CA VAL A 78 -6.55 -3.90 -3.49
C VAL A 78 -7.06 -2.54 -3.95
N ALA A 79 -8.09 -2.54 -4.79
CA ALA A 79 -8.87 -1.36 -5.16
C ALA A 79 -10.02 -1.15 -4.16
N ARG A 80 -10.55 0.08 -4.12
CA ARG A 80 -11.72 0.46 -3.32
C ARG A 80 -12.46 1.58 -4.03
N ASN A 81 -13.76 1.69 -3.83
CA ASN A 81 -14.58 2.81 -4.32
C ASN A 81 -13.91 4.17 -4.06
N ALA A 82 -13.77 4.99 -5.10
CA ALA A 82 -13.07 6.27 -5.03
C ALA A 82 -13.65 7.24 -3.98
N LYS A 83 -14.98 7.23 -3.79
CA LYS A 83 -15.66 8.11 -2.82
C LYS A 83 -15.26 7.75 -1.39
N ASP A 84 -15.24 6.45 -1.09
CA ASP A 84 -14.82 5.96 0.22
C ASP A 84 -13.32 6.15 0.47
N VAL A 85 -12.51 6.02 -0.59
CA VAL A 85 -11.08 6.34 -0.53
C VAL A 85 -10.88 7.81 -0.19
N ALA A 86 -11.58 8.74 -0.87
CA ALA A 86 -11.45 10.17 -0.61
C ALA A 86 -11.72 10.51 0.86
N VAL A 87 -12.84 10.01 1.42
CA VAL A 87 -13.20 10.23 2.83
C VAL A 87 -12.14 9.63 3.76
N SER A 88 -11.78 8.37 3.56
CA SER A 88 -10.77 7.71 4.39
C SER A 88 -9.41 8.41 4.32
N TYR A 89 -9.06 8.97 3.16
CA TYR A 89 -7.76 9.58 2.94
C TYR A 89 -7.68 10.98 3.56
N TYR A 90 -8.78 11.74 3.54
CA TYR A 90 -8.89 13.02 4.24
C TYR A 90 -8.62 12.87 5.74
N TYR A 91 -9.29 11.93 6.40
CA TYR A 91 -9.03 11.66 7.82
C TYR A 91 -7.63 11.13 8.06
N PHE A 92 -7.08 10.33 7.14
CA PHE A 92 -5.69 9.88 7.25
C PHE A 92 -4.70 11.05 7.20
N TYR A 93 -4.90 12.04 6.34
CA TYR A 93 -4.07 13.25 6.31
C TYR A 93 -4.14 14.04 7.64
N GLN A 94 -5.31 14.10 8.28
CA GLN A 94 -5.44 14.75 9.60
C GLN A 94 -4.69 13.99 10.71
N MET A 95 -4.69 12.66 10.67
CA MET A 95 -4.06 11.82 11.69
C MET A 95 -2.54 11.68 11.49
N ALA A 96 -2.10 11.53 10.24
CA ALA A 96 -0.73 11.20 9.89
C ALA A 96 0.10 12.48 9.71
N LYS A 97 0.84 12.87 10.76
CA LYS A 97 1.69 14.08 10.81
C LYS A 97 2.77 14.19 9.71
N MET A 98 2.98 13.12 8.93
CA MET A 98 3.86 13.11 7.76
C MET A 98 3.24 13.78 6.53
N HIS A 99 1.93 13.94 6.50
CA HIS A 99 1.22 14.65 5.44
C HIS A 99 1.06 16.13 5.79
N PRO A 100 1.02 17.01 4.78
CA PRO A 100 0.63 18.40 5.00
C PRO A 100 -0.83 18.45 5.48
N ASP A 101 -1.20 19.56 6.12
CA ASP A 101 -2.59 19.83 6.48
C ASP A 101 -3.50 19.65 5.25
N PRO A 102 -4.53 18.78 5.32
CA PRO A 102 -5.42 18.57 4.20
C PRO A 102 -6.27 19.81 3.86
N GLY A 103 -6.50 20.71 4.83
CA GLY A 103 -7.44 21.82 4.72
C GLY A 103 -8.89 21.38 4.97
N THR A 104 -9.84 22.09 4.37
CA THR A 104 -11.26 21.71 4.43
C THR A 104 -11.51 20.44 3.61
N TRP A 105 -12.67 19.81 3.83
CA TRP A 105 -13.08 18.64 3.05
C TRP A 105 -13.18 18.97 1.55
N GLU A 106 -13.74 20.12 1.21
CA GLU A 106 -13.92 20.59 -0.16
C GLU A 106 -12.57 20.80 -0.87
N GLU A 107 -11.62 21.44 -0.18
CA GLU A 107 -10.27 21.65 -0.68
C GLU A 107 -9.54 20.32 -0.89
N PHE A 108 -9.66 19.39 0.05
CA PHE A 108 -9.05 18.08 -0.08
C PHE A 108 -9.68 17.26 -1.21
N LEU A 109 -11.01 17.32 -1.36
CA LEU A 109 -11.72 16.62 -2.43
C LEU A 109 -11.29 17.12 -3.81
N ASP A 110 -11.10 18.43 -3.99
CA ASP A 110 -10.54 19.00 -5.22
C ASP A 110 -9.12 18.48 -5.50
N LYS A 111 -8.24 18.49 -4.48
CA LYS A 111 -6.89 17.90 -4.59
C LYS A 111 -6.95 16.42 -4.97
N PHE A 112 -7.84 15.65 -4.36
CA PHE A 112 -8.01 14.22 -4.64
C PHE A 112 -8.46 13.99 -6.09
N MET A 113 -9.50 14.71 -6.55
CA MET A 113 -10.03 14.58 -7.91
C MET A 113 -9.02 15.01 -8.98
N THR A 114 -8.19 16.01 -8.69
CA THR A 114 -7.13 16.49 -9.58
C THR A 114 -5.81 15.71 -9.45
N GLY A 115 -5.76 14.69 -8.58
CA GLY A 115 -4.56 13.88 -8.35
C GLY A 115 -3.42 14.59 -7.64
N LYS A 116 -3.68 15.74 -7.00
CA LYS A 116 -2.73 16.53 -6.20
C LYS A 116 -2.66 16.05 -4.74
N VAL A 117 -2.69 14.73 -4.56
CA VAL A 117 -2.49 14.04 -3.27
C VAL A 117 -1.30 13.09 -3.40
N ALA A 118 -0.81 12.56 -2.28
CA ALA A 118 0.28 11.60 -2.33
C ALA A 118 -0.14 10.37 -3.17
N PHE A 119 0.82 9.85 -3.94
CA PHE A 119 0.63 8.76 -4.92
C PHE A 119 -0.26 9.10 -6.14
N GLY A 120 -0.75 10.34 -6.25
CA GLY A 120 -1.32 10.88 -7.48
C GLY A 120 -2.81 10.57 -7.71
N SER A 121 -3.21 10.57 -8.98
CA SER A 121 -4.57 10.31 -9.44
C SER A 121 -5.05 8.90 -9.07
N TRP A 122 -6.15 8.81 -8.33
CA TRP A 122 -6.78 7.52 -7.98
C TRP A 122 -7.11 6.70 -9.23
N TYR A 123 -7.65 7.35 -10.27
CA TYR A 123 -8.07 6.66 -11.50
C TYR A 123 -6.87 6.06 -12.23
N ASP A 124 -5.81 6.85 -12.44
CA ASP A 124 -4.62 6.38 -13.15
C ASP A 124 -3.91 5.27 -12.36
N HIS A 125 -3.90 5.38 -11.04
CA HIS A 125 -3.34 4.37 -10.16
C HIS A 125 -4.11 3.04 -10.27
N VAL A 126 -5.42 3.05 -10.06
CA VAL A 126 -6.28 1.85 -10.08
C VAL A 126 -6.29 1.21 -11.47
N LYS A 127 -6.38 2.02 -12.53
CA LYS A 127 -6.35 1.57 -13.92
C LYS A 127 -5.00 0.99 -14.30
N GLY A 128 -3.89 1.64 -13.93
CA GLY A 128 -2.54 1.16 -14.26
C GLY A 128 -2.28 -0.25 -13.71
N TRP A 129 -2.67 -0.48 -12.45
CA TRP A 129 -2.59 -1.81 -11.85
C TRP A 129 -3.58 -2.82 -12.47
N TRP A 130 -4.76 -2.37 -12.88
CA TRP A 130 -5.73 -3.23 -13.56
C TRP A 130 -5.23 -3.72 -14.92
N GLU A 131 -4.60 -2.84 -15.70
CA GLU A 131 -4.03 -3.23 -16.98
C GLU A 131 -2.86 -4.20 -16.81
N LYS A 132 -1.97 -3.96 -15.84
CA LYS A 132 -0.82 -4.84 -15.60
C LYS A 132 -1.17 -6.23 -15.10
N LYS A 133 -2.35 -6.44 -14.50
CA LYS A 133 -2.77 -7.79 -14.09
C LYS A 133 -2.95 -8.75 -15.27
N LYS A 134 -3.08 -8.24 -16.50
CA LYS A 134 -3.19 -9.05 -17.72
C LYS A 134 -1.86 -9.72 -18.08
N ASP A 135 -0.74 -9.08 -17.72
CA ASP A 135 0.60 -9.51 -18.13
C ASP A 135 1.40 -10.17 -16.98
N TYR A 136 1.04 -9.89 -15.72
CA TYR A 136 1.82 -10.29 -14.54
C TYR A 136 0.98 -11.00 -13.48
N ARG A 137 1.65 -11.68 -12.53
CA ARG A 137 1.04 -12.41 -11.42
C ARG A 137 0.48 -11.48 -10.34
N ILE A 138 -0.61 -10.82 -10.67
CA ILE A 138 -1.29 -9.86 -9.80
C ILE A 138 -2.69 -10.40 -9.46
N LEU A 139 -2.93 -10.69 -8.19
CA LEU A 139 -4.28 -10.88 -7.68
C LEU A 139 -4.89 -9.50 -7.42
N TYR A 140 -5.92 -9.16 -8.18
CA TYR A 140 -6.62 -7.88 -8.06
C TYR A 140 -7.91 -8.09 -7.27
N LEU A 141 -8.02 -7.43 -6.12
CA LEU A 141 -9.15 -7.51 -5.20
C LEU A 141 -9.85 -6.16 -5.08
N PHE A 142 -11.13 -6.19 -4.74
CA PHE A 142 -11.86 -5.02 -4.29
C PHE A 142 -12.06 -5.11 -2.77
N TYR A 143 -11.86 -4.01 -2.07
CA TYR A 143 -12.06 -3.91 -0.62
C TYR A 143 -13.49 -4.30 -0.23
N GLU A 144 -14.45 -3.96 -1.08
CA GLU A 144 -15.87 -4.26 -0.91
C GLU A 144 -16.16 -5.76 -0.89
N ASP A 145 -15.39 -6.56 -1.64
CA ASP A 145 -15.54 -8.03 -1.69
C ASP A 145 -14.88 -8.73 -0.49
N MET A 146 -14.00 -8.01 0.24
CA MET A 146 -13.36 -8.54 1.43
C MET A 146 -14.24 -8.40 2.68
N LYS A 147 -15.21 -7.47 2.65
CA LYS A 147 -16.07 -7.08 3.79
C LYS A 147 -17.10 -8.13 4.16
#